data_AF-A0A918N6N4-F1
#
_entry.id   AF-A0A918N6N4-F1
#
_cell.length_a   1.000
_cell.length_b   1.000
_cell.length_c   1.000
_cell.angle_alpha   90.00
_cell.angle_beta   90.00
_cell.angle_gamma   90.00
#
_symmetry.space_group_name_H-M   'P 1'
#
loop_
_entity.id
_entity.type
_entity.pdbx_description
1 polymer ?
#
loop_
_entity_poly.entity_id
_entity_poly.type
_entity_poly.pdbx_seq_one_letter_code
_entity_poly.pdbx_strand_id
1 'polypeptide(L)'
;MDDIAGCRLIFESIEDLYRFRKQFHKARFKHKRKNEIDKYDYIKSPKNTGYRGIHDVYSYDVNSKNGDKYKGLLIEIQYRTLVQHAWATAVEVIGFITENQPKFQQGDRRYLKCMSLASEILARVYEDNTGPHPDLSNDDLINKFDNLDNELNLIRTLTGLNTAETEASRNRNTILVFKPNGDLEVFSYRDSTEALDDLFRLENENPELDIVLVKADTSEEIRMAFKNYFSDAKDFVRLLTQAKREIHKSINQ
;
A
#
# COMPACT_ATOMS: atom_id res chain seq x y z
N MET A 1 1.19 -20.25 4.48
CA MET A 1 1.93 -19.38 3.54
C MET A 1 2.29 -20.34 2.43
N ASP A 2 1.45 -20.35 1.40
CA ASP A 2 1.27 -21.55 0.58
C ASP A 2 1.89 -21.41 -0.81
N ASP A 3 2.42 -20.23 -1.16
CA ASP A 3 2.92 -19.90 -2.49
C ASP A 3 4.44 -19.67 -2.45
N ILE A 4 5.21 -20.46 -3.23
CA ILE A 4 6.67 -20.34 -3.29
C ILE A 4 7.13 -19.24 -4.25
N ALA A 5 6.24 -18.77 -5.11
CA ALA A 5 6.47 -17.70 -6.07
C ALA A 5 5.17 -16.92 -6.32
N GLY A 6 5.31 -15.63 -6.59
CA GLY A 6 4.20 -14.73 -6.90
C GLY A 6 4.48 -13.90 -8.15
N CYS A 7 3.47 -13.68 -8.98
CA CYS A 7 3.51 -12.75 -10.10
C CYS A 7 2.37 -11.72 -9.95
N ARG A 8 2.69 -10.44 -10.12
CA ARG A 8 1.72 -9.37 -10.07
C ARG A 8 1.55 -8.76 -11.46
N LEU A 9 0.30 -8.67 -11.90
CA LEU A 9 -0.10 -8.09 -13.18
C LEU A 9 -0.94 -6.85 -12.90
N ILE A 10 -0.48 -5.70 -13.42
CA ILE A 10 -1.08 -4.40 -13.19
C ILE A 10 -1.75 -3.90 -14.46
N PHE A 11 -3.00 -3.44 -14.34
CA PHE A 11 -3.86 -3.03 -15.45
C PHE A 11 -4.33 -1.60 -15.30
N GLU A 12 -4.64 -0.94 -16.42
CA GLU A 12 -5.18 0.42 -16.42
C GLU A 12 -6.62 0.46 -15.91
N SER A 13 -7.43 -0.57 -16.20
CA SER A 13 -8.84 -0.65 -15.82
C SER A 13 -9.25 -2.03 -15.29
N ILE A 14 -10.38 -2.08 -14.56
CA ILE A 14 -11.02 -3.34 -14.13
C ILE A 14 -11.43 -4.19 -15.35
N GLU A 15 -11.90 -3.55 -16.43
CA GLU A 15 -12.32 -4.25 -17.64
C GLU A 15 -11.14 -5.00 -18.29
N ASP A 16 -10.01 -4.31 -18.46
CA ASP A 16 -8.81 -4.91 -19.05
C ASP A 16 -8.29 -6.07 -18.20
N LEU A 17 -8.33 -5.90 -16.88
CA LEU A 17 -7.98 -6.93 -15.91
C LEU A 17 -8.83 -8.19 -16.10
N TYR A 18 -10.16 -8.07 -16.09
CA TYR A 18 -11.05 -9.23 -16.29
C TYR A 18 -10.91 -9.82 -17.69
N ARG A 19 -10.75 -8.98 -18.72
CA ARG A 19 -10.56 -9.42 -20.10
C ARG A 19 -9.29 -10.24 -20.24
N PHE A 20 -8.18 -9.79 -19.66
CA PHE A 20 -6.92 -10.52 -19.64
C PHE A 20 -7.06 -11.82 -18.85
N ARG A 21 -7.55 -11.76 -17.61
CA ARG A 21 -7.70 -12.94 -16.73
C ARG A 21 -8.54 -14.04 -17.38
N LYS A 22 -9.64 -13.67 -18.03
CA LYS A 22 -10.51 -14.60 -18.78
C LYS A 22 -9.78 -15.29 -19.95
N GLN A 23 -8.89 -14.58 -20.64
CA GLN A 23 -8.06 -15.18 -21.70
C GLN A 23 -6.94 -16.05 -21.12
N PHE A 24 -6.30 -15.59 -20.04
CA PHE A 24 -5.26 -16.33 -19.35
C PHE A 24 -5.74 -17.69 -18.84
N HIS A 25 -6.98 -17.77 -18.33
CA HIS A 25 -7.60 -19.03 -17.92
C HIS A 25 -7.83 -20.03 -19.05
N LYS A 26 -7.82 -19.59 -20.31
CA LYS A 26 -7.93 -20.44 -21.50
C LYS A 26 -6.58 -20.85 -22.08
N ALA A 27 -5.47 -20.33 -21.53
CA ALA A 27 -4.14 -20.62 -22.02
C ALA A 27 -3.82 -22.13 -21.91
N ARG A 28 -3.11 -22.64 -22.91
CA ARG A 28 -2.72 -24.06 -22.97
C ARG A 28 -1.37 -24.26 -22.29
N PHE A 29 -1.40 -24.45 -20.98
CA PHE A 29 -0.24 -24.84 -20.18
C PHE A 29 -0.59 -26.02 -19.26
N LYS A 30 0.41 -26.64 -18.64
CA LYS A 30 0.21 -27.75 -17.70
C LYS A 30 -0.13 -27.30 -16.28
N HIS A 31 0.12 -26.04 -15.94
CA HIS A 31 -0.27 -25.48 -14.65
C HIS A 31 -1.77 -25.65 -14.40
N LYS A 32 -2.14 -25.96 -13.16
CA LYS A 32 -3.54 -26.18 -12.77
C LYS A 32 -3.95 -25.19 -11.70
N ARG A 33 -4.99 -24.40 -11.98
CA ARG A 33 -5.60 -23.52 -10.96
C ARG A 33 -6.18 -24.38 -9.83
N LYS A 34 -5.97 -23.96 -8.59
CA LYS A 34 -6.35 -24.68 -7.37
C LYS A 34 -7.53 -24.06 -6.64
N ASN A 35 -7.83 -22.78 -6.89
CA ASN A 35 -9.00 -22.11 -6.37
C ASN A 35 -10.12 -21.99 -7.42
N GLU A 36 -11.35 -21.84 -6.91
CA GLU A 36 -12.50 -21.44 -7.70
C GLU A 36 -12.35 -20.00 -8.21
N ILE A 37 -13.06 -19.69 -9.31
CA ILE A 37 -12.92 -18.44 -10.06
C ILE A 37 -13.13 -17.19 -9.19
N ASP A 38 -14.10 -17.23 -8.27
CA ASP A 38 -14.50 -16.05 -7.48
C ASP A 38 -14.05 -16.13 -6.02
N LYS A 39 -13.35 -17.21 -5.61
CA LYS A 39 -12.95 -17.43 -4.21
C LYS A 39 -12.12 -16.27 -3.63
N TYR A 40 -11.24 -15.69 -4.45
CA TYR A 40 -10.35 -14.59 -4.07
C TYR A 40 -10.50 -13.39 -5.01
N ASP A 41 -11.73 -13.15 -5.48
CA ASP A 41 -12.07 -11.94 -6.22
C ASP A 41 -12.50 -10.84 -5.22
N TYR A 42 -11.51 -10.09 -4.72
CA TYR A 42 -11.74 -8.99 -3.79
C TYR A 42 -12.13 -7.68 -4.48
N ILE A 43 -12.36 -7.70 -5.79
CA ILE A 43 -13.02 -6.59 -6.50
C ILE A 43 -14.54 -6.75 -6.34
N LYS A 44 -15.05 -7.98 -6.47
CA LYS A 44 -16.46 -8.32 -6.19
C LYS A 44 -16.79 -8.29 -4.69
N SER A 45 -15.87 -8.79 -3.87
CA SER A 45 -16.04 -8.88 -2.41
C SER A 45 -14.85 -8.25 -1.68
N PRO A 46 -14.76 -6.90 -1.63
CA PRO A 46 -13.67 -6.20 -0.96
C PRO A 46 -13.48 -6.63 0.49
N LYS A 47 -12.22 -6.71 0.96
CA LYS A 47 -11.98 -6.96 2.38
C LYS A 47 -12.34 -5.73 3.20
N ASN A 48 -12.79 -5.93 4.45
CA ASN A 48 -13.03 -4.85 5.41
C ASN A 48 -11.80 -3.93 5.65
N THR A 49 -10.60 -4.44 5.37
CA THR A 49 -9.34 -3.68 5.42
C THR A 49 -9.21 -2.65 4.29
N GLY A 50 -10.04 -2.72 3.26
CA GLY A 50 -9.91 -1.98 2.01
C GLY A 50 -9.16 -2.71 0.91
N TYR A 51 -8.66 -3.93 1.15
CA TYR A 51 -7.94 -4.67 0.11
C TYR A 51 -8.86 -5.05 -1.06
N ARG A 52 -8.39 -4.75 -2.27
CA ARG A 52 -9.05 -5.04 -3.55
C ARG A 52 -8.03 -5.57 -4.56
N GLY A 53 -8.49 -6.43 -5.46
CA GLY A 53 -7.68 -7.18 -6.42
C GLY A 53 -8.12 -8.64 -6.50
N ILE A 54 -7.51 -9.41 -7.40
CA ILE A 54 -7.88 -10.82 -7.62
C ILE A 54 -6.66 -11.71 -7.46
N HIS A 55 -6.81 -12.86 -6.80
CA HIS A 55 -5.77 -13.88 -6.69
C HIS A 55 -6.16 -15.18 -7.38
N ASP A 56 -5.26 -15.71 -8.21
CA ASP A 56 -5.34 -17.09 -8.69
C ASP A 56 -4.14 -17.88 -8.19
N VAL A 57 -4.40 -19.04 -7.61
CA VAL A 57 -3.37 -19.97 -7.14
C VAL A 57 -3.25 -21.11 -8.14
N TYR A 58 -2.06 -21.29 -8.69
CA TYR A 58 -1.74 -22.34 -9.65
C TYR A 58 -0.73 -23.31 -9.06
N SER A 59 -0.89 -24.60 -9.33
CA SER A 59 0.16 -25.59 -9.12
C SER A 59 1.09 -25.63 -10.32
N TYR A 60 2.39 -25.53 -10.06
CA TYR A 60 3.45 -25.51 -11.05
C TYR A 60 3.62 -26.88 -11.73
N ASP A 61 3.70 -26.88 -13.07
CA ASP A 61 3.96 -28.06 -13.89
C ASP A 61 4.52 -27.61 -15.25
N VAL A 62 5.76 -27.98 -15.55
CA VAL A 62 6.45 -27.63 -16.81
C VAL A 62 7.16 -28.85 -17.39
N ASN A 63 7.42 -28.83 -18.70
CA ASN A 63 8.11 -29.91 -19.41
C ASN A 63 9.64 -29.75 -19.44
N SER A 64 10.25 -29.26 -18.37
CA SER A 64 11.71 -29.08 -18.31
C SER A 64 12.31 -29.95 -17.21
N LYS A 65 13.44 -30.60 -17.49
CA LYS A 65 14.14 -31.45 -16.51
C LYS A 65 14.50 -30.67 -15.24
N ASN A 66 14.86 -29.40 -15.38
CA ASN A 66 15.19 -28.54 -14.25
C ASN A 66 13.95 -28.09 -13.46
N GLY A 67 12.78 -28.01 -14.11
CA GLY A 67 11.52 -27.58 -13.49
C GLY A 67 10.76 -28.71 -12.82
N ASP A 68 11.01 -29.98 -13.18
CA ASP A 68 10.27 -31.12 -12.65
C ASP A 68 10.40 -31.27 -11.12
N LYS A 69 11.55 -30.88 -10.54
CA LYS A 69 11.74 -30.84 -9.08
C LYS A 69 10.86 -29.83 -8.34
N TYR A 70 10.29 -28.85 -9.05
CA TYR A 70 9.39 -27.83 -8.50
C TYR A 70 7.92 -28.14 -8.79
N LYS A 71 7.64 -29.26 -9.47
CA LYS A 71 6.28 -29.66 -9.83
C LYS A 71 5.43 -29.84 -8.57
N GLY A 72 4.20 -29.34 -8.62
CA GLY A 72 3.27 -29.39 -7.50
C GLY A 72 3.28 -28.16 -6.61
N LEU A 73 4.41 -27.43 -6.54
CA LEU A 73 4.53 -26.19 -5.77
C LEU A 73 3.51 -25.14 -6.25
N LEU A 74 3.04 -24.29 -5.33
CA LEU A 74 2.02 -23.31 -5.66
C LEU A 74 2.64 -21.97 -6.03
N ILE A 75 2.00 -21.31 -6.99
CA ILE A 75 2.33 -20.00 -7.51
C ILE A 75 1.07 -19.15 -7.45
N GLU A 76 1.20 -17.95 -6.89
CA GLU A 76 0.13 -16.96 -6.88
C GLU A 76 0.26 -16.01 -8.06
N ILE A 77 -0.86 -15.73 -8.74
CA ILE A 77 -0.97 -14.63 -9.70
C ILE A 77 -1.94 -13.61 -9.12
N GLN A 78 -1.45 -12.40 -8.89
CA GLN A 78 -2.23 -11.27 -8.40
C GLN A 78 -2.55 -10.33 -9.56
N TYR A 79 -3.82 -9.99 -9.72
CA TYR A 79 -4.29 -9.02 -10.71
C TYR A 79 -4.80 -7.79 -9.97
N ARG A 80 -4.30 -6.61 -10.34
CA ARG A 80 -4.70 -5.32 -9.75
C ARG A 80 -4.81 -4.24 -10.82
N THR A 81 -5.65 -3.25 -10.59
CA THR A 81 -5.53 -1.97 -11.32
C THR A 81 -4.33 -1.18 -10.81
N LEU A 82 -3.89 -0.15 -11.53
CA LEU A 82 -2.90 0.83 -11.05
C LEU A 82 -3.31 1.43 -9.70
N VAL A 83 -4.61 1.74 -9.54
CA VAL A 83 -5.16 2.35 -8.32
C VAL A 83 -5.14 1.38 -7.14
N GLN A 84 -5.54 0.12 -7.35
CA GLN A 84 -5.47 -0.94 -6.33
C GLN A 84 -4.03 -1.23 -5.94
N HIS A 85 -3.09 -1.18 -6.90
CA HIS A 85 -1.67 -1.36 -6.62
C HIS A 85 -1.13 -0.23 -5.75
N ALA A 86 -1.34 1.03 -6.15
CA ALA A 86 -0.90 2.19 -5.40
C ALA A 86 -1.43 2.17 -3.95
N TRP A 87 -2.72 1.87 -3.78
CA TRP A 87 -3.33 1.72 -2.45
C TRP A 87 -2.65 0.62 -1.61
N ALA A 88 -2.48 -0.57 -2.18
CA ALA A 88 -1.91 -1.71 -1.44
C ALA A 88 -0.45 -1.47 -1.06
N THR A 89 0.30 -0.84 -1.97
CA THR A 89 1.67 -0.40 -1.72
C THR A 89 1.72 0.63 -0.59
N ALA A 90 0.82 1.61 -0.57
CA ALA A 90 0.75 2.57 0.53
C ALA A 90 0.45 1.91 1.87
N VAL A 91 -0.42 0.88 1.91
CA VAL A 91 -0.65 0.07 3.13
C VAL A 91 0.61 -0.61 3.61
N GLU A 92 1.40 -1.19 2.70
CA GLU A 92 2.67 -1.83 3.04
C GLU A 92 3.68 -0.80 3.61
N VAL A 93 3.80 0.40 3.00
CA VAL A 93 4.63 1.51 3.51
C VAL A 93 4.20 1.94 4.92
N ILE A 94 2.89 2.09 5.17
CA ILE A 94 2.35 2.43 6.48
C ILE A 94 2.68 1.33 7.50
N GLY A 95 2.52 0.06 7.12
CA GLY A 95 2.90 -1.09 7.94
C GLY A 95 4.33 -0.97 8.44
N PHE A 96 5.28 -0.70 7.53
CA PHE A 96 6.69 -0.52 7.90
C PHE A 96 6.92 0.64 8.86
N ILE A 97 6.25 1.78 8.67
CA ILE A 97 6.37 2.92 9.58
C ILE A 97 5.85 2.54 10.96
N THR A 98 4.65 1.95 11.02
CA THR A 98 3.98 1.63 12.28
C THR A 98 4.70 0.54 13.07
N GLU A 99 5.25 -0.49 12.42
CA GLU A 99 5.98 -1.57 13.10
C GLU A 99 7.32 -1.12 13.70
N ASN A 100 7.95 -0.08 13.12
CA ASN A 100 9.28 0.37 13.53
C ASN A 100 9.26 1.53 14.55
N GLN A 101 8.08 1.96 14.97
CA GLN A 101 7.88 3.16 15.77
C GLN A 101 7.35 2.79 17.16
N PRO A 102 8.15 3.02 18.23
CA PRO A 102 7.73 2.66 19.59
C PRO A 102 6.40 3.29 20.03
N LYS A 103 6.09 4.51 19.55
CA LYS A 103 4.84 5.22 19.85
C LYS A 103 3.62 4.68 19.10
N PHE A 104 3.83 4.03 17.95
CA PHE A 104 2.77 3.37 17.20
C PHE A 104 2.66 1.94 17.74
N GLN A 105 1.90 1.75 18.84
CA GLN A 105 1.69 0.43 19.40
C GLN A 105 1.17 -0.55 18.34
N GLN A 106 1.68 -1.78 18.32
CA GLN A 106 1.13 -2.87 17.51
C GLN A 106 -0.38 -2.97 17.77
N GLY A 107 -1.19 -2.66 16.76
CA GLY A 107 -2.64 -2.73 16.85
C GLY A 107 -3.39 -1.40 16.80
N ASP A 108 -2.75 -0.28 16.46
CA ASP A 108 -3.49 0.95 16.13
C ASP A 108 -4.35 0.76 14.87
N ARG A 109 -5.64 0.43 15.10
CA ARG A 109 -6.62 0.16 14.04
C ARG A 109 -7.02 1.42 13.27
N ARG A 110 -6.60 2.61 13.69
CA ARG A 110 -6.93 3.88 13.02
C ARG A 110 -6.31 3.95 11.63
N TYR A 111 -5.05 3.53 11.46
CA TYR A 111 -4.42 3.45 10.13
C TYR A 111 -5.17 2.50 9.20
N LEU A 112 -5.54 1.32 9.68
CA LEU A 112 -6.34 0.36 8.91
C LEU A 112 -7.70 0.95 8.51
N LYS A 113 -8.37 1.66 9.44
CA LYS A 113 -9.65 2.30 9.16
C LYS A 113 -9.49 3.42 8.13
N CYS A 114 -8.48 4.28 8.28
CA CYS A 114 -8.15 5.35 7.35
C CYS A 114 -7.91 4.80 5.95
N MET A 115 -7.10 3.75 5.82
CA MET A 115 -6.84 3.10 4.53
C MET A 115 -8.07 2.41 3.95
N SER A 116 -8.94 1.83 4.77
CA SER A 116 -10.21 1.27 4.28
C SER A 116 -11.14 2.33 3.66
N LEU A 117 -11.15 3.55 4.22
CA LEU A 117 -11.91 4.69 3.68
C LEU A 117 -11.26 5.21 2.40
N ALA A 118 -9.92 5.31 2.36
CA ALA A 118 -9.19 5.66 1.14
C ALA A 118 -9.49 4.68 -0.01
N SER A 119 -9.58 3.37 0.29
CA SER A 119 -9.93 2.37 -0.73
C SER A 119 -11.33 2.60 -1.30
N GLU A 120 -12.30 2.93 -0.45
CA GLU A 120 -13.66 3.28 -0.87
C GLU A 120 -13.67 4.52 -1.79
N ILE A 121 -12.96 5.59 -1.39
CA ILE A 121 -12.83 6.83 -2.18
C ILE A 121 -12.28 6.53 -3.58
N LEU A 122 -11.19 5.76 -3.63
CA LEU A 122 -10.53 5.39 -4.88
C LEU A 122 -11.40 4.48 -5.76
N ALA A 123 -12.15 3.55 -5.16
CA ALA A 123 -13.08 2.67 -5.87
C ALA A 123 -14.14 3.48 -6.62
N ARG A 124 -14.79 4.42 -5.91
CA ARG A 124 -15.90 5.21 -6.46
C ARG A 124 -15.46 6.07 -7.63
N VAL A 125 -14.28 6.67 -7.53
CA VAL A 125 -13.80 7.64 -8.52
C VAL A 125 -13.18 6.98 -9.74
N TYR A 126 -12.27 6.02 -9.54
CA TYR A 126 -11.45 5.50 -10.63
C TYR A 126 -11.96 4.20 -11.25
N GLU A 127 -12.88 3.53 -10.57
CA GLU A 127 -13.26 2.17 -10.91
C GLU A 127 -14.77 1.96 -11.07
N ASP A 128 -15.57 3.03 -10.93
CA ASP A 128 -17.04 3.01 -10.98
C ASP A 128 -17.62 1.86 -10.14
N ASN A 129 -17.04 1.66 -8.95
CA ASN A 129 -17.36 0.55 -8.06
C ASN A 129 -17.29 1.02 -6.60
N THR A 130 -17.81 0.20 -5.68
CA THR A 130 -17.69 0.42 -4.25
C THR A 130 -16.57 -0.43 -3.66
N GLY A 131 -16.01 0.03 -2.55
CA GLY A 131 -15.04 -0.70 -1.75
C GLY A 131 -15.70 -1.32 -0.51
N PRO A 132 -15.05 -1.27 0.67
CA PRO A 132 -15.57 -1.87 1.90
C PRO A 132 -16.67 -1.06 2.60
N HIS A 133 -16.99 0.16 2.16
CA HIS A 133 -17.98 1.05 2.81
C HIS A 133 -19.03 1.55 1.79
N PRO A 134 -19.76 0.65 1.09
CA PRO A 134 -20.72 1.05 0.06
C PRO A 134 -21.86 1.92 0.59
N ASP A 135 -22.23 1.73 1.86
CA ASP A 135 -23.38 2.41 2.48
C ASP A 135 -23.07 3.84 2.96
N LEU A 136 -21.80 4.27 2.94
CA LEU A 136 -21.45 5.63 3.34
C LEU A 136 -21.82 6.62 2.23
N SER A 137 -22.42 7.74 2.60
CA SER A 137 -22.54 8.90 1.71
C SER A 137 -21.15 9.44 1.34
N ASN A 138 -21.05 10.13 0.21
CA ASN A 138 -19.81 10.77 -0.20
C ASN A 138 -19.31 11.78 0.85
N ASP A 139 -20.22 12.57 1.43
CA ASP A 139 -19.89 13.53 2.49
C ASP A 139 -19.35 12.85 3.75
N ASP A 140 -20.05 11.84 4.26
CA ASP A 140 -19.62 11.11 5.46
C ASP A 140 -18.30 10.38 5.23
N LEU A 141 -18.08 9.85 4.03
CA LEU A 141 -16.86 9.15 3.66
C LEU A 141 -15.66 10.10 3.72
N ILE A 142 -15.75 11.28 3.10
CA ILE A 142 -14.67 12.25 3.11
C ILE A 142 -14.45 12.81 4.51
N ASN A 143 -15.51 13.21 5.22
CA ASN A 143 -15.39 13.74 6.58
C ASN A 143 -14.72 12.73 7.53
N LYS A 144 -15.09 11.44 7.45
CA LYS A 144 -14.45 10.39 8.25
C LYS A 144 -12.99 10.16 7.88
N PHE A 145 -12.67 10.22 6.58
CA PHE A 145 -11.28 10.10 6.13
C PHE A 145 -10.45 11.28 6.65
N ASP A 146 -10.92 12.51 6.48
CA ASP A 146 -10.19 13.73 6.83
C ASP A 146 -9.97 13.85 8.34
N ASN A 147 -10.95 13.48 9.16
CA ASN A 147 -10.77 13.44 10.61
C ASN A 147 -9.65 12.46 11.03
N LEU A 148 -9.64 11.25 10.46
CA LEU A 148 -8.59 10.27 10.75
C LEU A 148 -7.23 10.68 10.18
N ASP A 149 -7.19 11.25 8.98
CA ASP A 149 -5.95 11.74 8.37
C ASP A 149 -5.34 12.87 9.21
N ASN A 150 -6.16 13.81 9.71
CA ASN A 150 -5.71 14.90 10.59
C ASN A 150 -5.16 14.39 11.92
N GLU A 151 -5.76 13.34 12.50
CA GLU A 151 -5.25 12.72 13.73
C GLU A 151 -3.93 11.97 13.52
N LEU A 152 -3.77 11.33 12.36
CA LEU A 152 -2.63 10.45 12.06
C LEU A 152 -1.51 11.15 11.29
N ASN A 153 -1.76 12.35 10.76
CA ASN A 153 -0.93 13.05 9.78
C ASN A 153 -0.55 12.17 8.56
N LEU A 154 -1.40 11.21 8.17
CA LEU A 154 -1.03 10.12 7.27
C LEU A 154 -0.55 10.62 5.90
N ILE A 155 -1.32 11.46 5.24
CA ILE A 155 -0.98 11.99 3.90
C ILE A 155 0.29 12.83 3.96
N ARG A 156 0.48 13.56 5.06
CA ARG A 156 1.67 14.36 5.30
C ARG A 156 2.90 13.48 5.47
N THR A 157 2.82 12.42 6.28
CA THR A 157 3.91 11.45 6.48
C THR A 157 4.30 10.79 5.15
N LEU A 158 3.31 10.28 4.39
CA LEU A 158 3.54 9.66 3.09
C LEU A 158 4.17 10.64 2.08
N THR A 159 3.75 11.90 2.10
CA THR A 159 4.33 12.93 1.23
C THR A 159 5.79 13.22 1.59
N GLY A 160 6.12 13.33 2.89
CA GLY A 160 7.48 13.61 3.34
C GLY A 160 8.47 12.48 3.04
N LEU A 161 8.02 11.23 3.15
CA LEU A 161 8.82 10.05 2.80
C LEU A 161 9.28 10.08 1.33
N ASN A 162 8.38 10.46 0.43
CA ASN A 162 8.72 10.58 -1.00
C ASN A 162 9.78 11.66 -1.27
N THR A 163 9.80 12.72 -0.46
CA THR A 163 10.81 13.78 -0.56
C THR A 163 12.16 13.30 -0.02
N ALA A 164 12.17 12.67 1.16
CA ALA A 164 13.39 12.21 1.81
C ALA A 164 14.15 11.13 1.00
N GLU A 165 13.46 10.29 0.21
CA GLU A 165 14.10 9.32 -0.67
C GLU A 165 15.02 9.98 -1.71
N THR A 166 14.65 11.16 -2.21
CA THR A 166 15.48 11.87 -3.20
C THR A 166 16.82 12.33 -2.63
N GLU A 167 16.92 12.45 -1.30
CA GLU A 167 18.09 12.98 -0.59
C GLU A 167 18.86 11.89 0.21
N ALA A 168 18.24 10.75 0.51
CA ALA A 168 18.82 9.71 1.34
C ALA A 168 19.79 8.77 0.59
N SER A 169 20.97 8.52 1.17
CA SER A 169 21.91 7.51 0.67
C SER A 169 21.50 6.09 1.09
N ARG A 170 21.61 5.11 0.19
CA ARG A 170 21.45 3.66 0.49
C ARG A 170 22.28 3.30 1.74
N ASN A 171 21.64 2.78 2.80
CA ASN A 171 22.23 2.36 4.10
C ASN A 171 22.24 3.38 5.26
N ARG A 172 21.21 4.23 5.41
CA ARG A 172 21.09 5.10 6.59
C ARG A 172 19.73 5.03 7.26
N ASN A 173 19.73 5.07 8.59
CA ASN A 173 18.54 5.28 9.39
C ASN A 173 18.14 6.74 9.24
N THR A 174 16.90 7.02 8.90
CA THR A 174 16.44 8.36 8.55
C THR A 174 15.35 8.81 9.49
N ILE A 175 15.53 9.96 10.16
CA ILE A 175 14.48 10.62 10.93
C ILE A 175 13.90 11.75 10.08
N LEU A 176 12.58 11.74 9.95
CA LEU A 176 11.76 12.78 9.33
C LEU A 176 11.12 13.62 10.43
N VAL A 177 11.41 14.91 10.46
CA VAL A 177 10.81 15.86 11.39
C VAL A 177 9.89 16.81 10.61
N PHE A 178 8.60 16.75 10.93
CA PHE A 178 7.55 17.50 10.28
C PHE A 178 7.17 18.74 11.09
N LYS A 179 7.59 19.93 10.63
CA LYS A 179 7.34 21.22 11.32
C LYS A 179 5.95 21.78 11.07
N PRO A 180 5.28 22.50 11.99
CA PRO A 180 3.89 22.94 11.80
C PRO A 180 3.65 23.82 10.57
N ASN A 181 4.69 24.49 10.07
CA ASN A 181 4.66 25.29 8.84
C ASN A 181 4.68 24.47 7.54
N GLY A 182 4.78 23.15 7.62
CA GLY A 182 4.85 22.23 6.48
C GLY A 182 6.26 21.81 6.08
N ASP A 183 7.30 22.38 6.69
CA ASP A 183 8.69 22.02 6.38
C ASP A 183 8.99 20.60 6.85
N LEU A 184 9.84 19.92 6.07
CA LEU A 184 10.40 18.61 6.39
C LEU A 184 11.89 18.76 6.63
N GLU A 185 12.34 18.38 7.82
CA GLU A 185 13.77 18.18 8.10
C GLU A 185 14.10 16.69 8.10
N VAL A 186 15.21 16.34 7.46
CA VAL A 186 15.65 14.95 7.29
C VAL A 186 17.02 14.78 7.96
N PHE A 187 17.08 13.92 8.97
CA PHE A 187 18.32 13.55 9.64
C PHE A 187 18.70 12.11 9.25
N SER A 188 19.98 11.86 8.95
CA SER A 188 20.44 10.57 8.45
C SER A 188 21.62 10.03 9.25
N TYR A 189 21.46 8.85 9.82
CA TYR A 189 22.40 8.20 10.72
C TYR A 189 22.90 6.88 10.14
N ARG A 190 24.15 6.51 10.44
CA ARG A 190 24.69 5.20 10.02
C ARG A 190 24.37 4.12 11.04
N ASP A 191 24.35 4.47 12.31
CA ASP A 191 24.06 3.56 13.42
C ASP A 191 22.58 3.65 13.82
N SER A 192 21.99 2.51 14.20
CA SER A 192 20.57 2.46 14.61
C SER A 192 20.36 2.91 16.05
N THR A 193 21.35 2.71 16.92
CA THR A 193 21.31 3.16 18.32
C THR A 193 21.37 4.67 18.36
N GLU A 194 22.30 5.27 17.63
CA GLU A 194 22.42 6.73 17.48
C GLU A 194 21.11 7.36 16.98
N ALA A 195 20.50 6.74 15.96
CA ALA A 195 19.22 7.21 15.42
C ALA A 195 18.08 7.12 16.45
N LEU A 196 18.05 6.08 17.28
CA LEU A 196 17.03 5.91 18.31
C LEU A 196 17.22 6.91 19.46
N ASP A 197 18.46 7.14 19.89
CA ASP A 197 18.77 8.11 20.94
C ASP A 197 18.37 9.53 20.49
N ASP A 198 18.70 9.90 19.26
CA ASP A 198 18.31 11.21 18.70
C ASP A 198 16.80 11.31 18.45
N LEU A 199 16.13 10.21 18.07
CA LEU A 199 14.66 10.17 18.00
C LEU A 199 14.05 10.52 19.36
N PHE A 200 14.46 9.83 20.43
CA PHE A 200 13.94 10.09 21.77
C PHE A 200 14.21 11.52 22.24
N ARG A 201 15.41 12.05 21.94
CA ARG A 201 15.76 13.44 22.25
C ARG A 201 14.83 14.41 21.52
N LEU A 202 14.70 14.26 20.19
CA LEU A 202 13.89 15.15 19.36
C LEU A 202 12.41 15.11 19.75
N GLU A 203 11.86 13.93 20.04
CA GLU A 203 10.47 13.76 20.50
C GLU A 203 10.22 14.41 21.85
N ASN A 204 11.20 14.36 22.76
CA ASN A 204 11.08 14.96 24.08
C ASN A 204 11.28 16.49 24.07
N GLU A 205 12.18 16.99 23.21
CA GLU A 205 12.42 18.43 23.05
C GLU A 205 11.31 19.13 22.26
N ASN A 206 10.64 18.41 21.36
CA ASN A 206 9.64 18.97 20.45
C ASN A 206 8.36 18.10 20.43
N PRO A 207 7.62 18.04 21.55
CA PRO A 207 6.47 17.15 21.72
C PRO A 207 5.31 17.45 20.75
N GLU A 208 5.27 18.65 20.17
CA GLU A 208 4.30 19.08 19.17
C GLU A 208 4.65 18.68 17.73
N LEU A 209 5.88 18.22 17.49
CA LEU A 209 6.33 17.83 16.16
C LEU A 209 5.97 16.38 15.86
N ASP A 210 5.58 16.12 14.61
CA ASP A 210 5.47 14.76 14.11
C ASP A 210 6.86 14.29 13.65
N ILE A 211 7.37 13.23 14.28
CA ILE A 211 8.72 12.73 14.09
C ILE A 211 8.66 11.26 13.74
N VAL A 212 9.27 10.85 12.63
CA VAL A 212 9.19 9.48 12.11
C VAL A 212 10.58 8.96 11.77
N LEU A 213 10.97 7.85 12.38
CA LEU A 213 12.18 7.08 12.07
C LEU A 213 11.89 5.97 11.05
N VAL A 214 12.73 5.91 10.03
CA VAL A 214 12.81 4.88 9.00
C VAL A 214 14.15 4.15 9.14
N LYS A 215 14.16 2.86 9.49
CA LYS A 215 15.39 2.11 9.75
C LYS A 215 16.06 1.54 8.48
N ALA A 216 17.38 1.45 8.53
CA ALA A 216 18.24 1.02 7.42
C ALA A 216 18.24 -0.49 7.15
N ASP A 217 17.91 -1.30 8.17
CA ASP A 217 17.89 -2.76 8.21
C ASP A 217 16.60 -3.39 7.67
N THR A 218 15.72 -2.57 7.09
CA THR A 218 14.66 -3.03 6.20
C THR A 218 15.29 -3.85 5.06
N SER A 219 14.76 -5.06 4.80
CA SER A 219 15.44 -6.05 3.94
C SER A 219 15.74 -5.52 2.54
N GLU A 220 16.74 -6.09 1.85
CA GLU A 220 17.12 -5.66 0.50
C GLU A 220 15.97 -5.79 -0.53
N GLU A 221 15.11 -6.81 -0.37
CA GLU A 221 13.86 -6.97 -1.12
C GLU A 221 12.85 -5.88 -0.79
N ILE A 222 12.72 -5.51 0.49
CA ILE A 222 11.91 -4.38 0.95
C ILE A 222 12.48 -3.06 0.44
N ARG A 223 13.80 -2.93 0.24
CA ARG A 223 14.45 -1.74 -0.32
C ARG A 223 14.31 -1.60 -1.84
N MET A 224 14.42 -2.71 -2.57
CA MET A 224 14.09 -2.75 -4.00
C MET A 224 12.59 -2.53 -4.23
N ALA A 225 11.75 -3.06 -3.34
CA ALA A 225 10.35 -2.70 -3.25
C ALA A 225 10.20 -1.20 -2.94
N PHE A 226 10.90 -0.64 -1.94
CA PHE A 226 10.81 0.76 -1.53
C PHE A 226 11.01 1.75 -2.69
N LYS A 227 11.98 1.52 -3.58
CA LYS A 227 12.18 2.43 -4.73
C LYS A 227 10.97 2.52 -5.68
N ASN A 228 10.27 1.41 -5.89
CA ASN A 228 9.03 1.40 -6.68
C ASN A 228 7.81 1.75 -5.80
N TYR A 229 7.88 1.44 -4.51
CA TYR A 229 6.79 1.64 -3.57
C TYR A 229 6.63 3.09 -3.15
N PHE A 230 7.69 3.89 -3.11
CA PHE A 230 7.60 5.32 -2.86
C PHE A 230 7.05 6.06 -4.09
N SER A 231 7.42 5.67 -5.31
CA SER A 231 6.71 6.17 -6.51
C SER A 231 5.23 5.80 -6.48
N ASP A 232 4.90 4.58 -6.07
CA ASP A 232 3.51 4.14 -5.94
C ASP A 232 2.77 4.80 -4.76
N ALA A 233 3.45 5.13 -3.66
CA ALA A 233 2.89 5.87 -2.54
C ALA A 233 2.65 7.34 -2.91
N LYS A 234 3.53 7.92 -3.72
CA LYS A 234 3.31 9.23 -4.37
C LYS A 234 2.10 9.19 -5.29
N ASP A 235 1.97 8.13 -6.08
CA ASP A 235 0.79 7.92 -6.92
C ASP A 235 -0.47 7.74 -6.08
N PHE A 236 -0.42 7.01 -4.96
CA PHE A 236 -1.53 6.91 -4.02
C PHE A 236 -1.96 8.28 -3.48
N VAL A 237 -1.03 9.08 -2.97
CA VAL A 237 -1.33 10.44 -2.46
C VAL A 237 -1.94 11.31 -3.55
N ARG A 238 -1.38 11.26 -4.77
CA ARG A 238 -1.88 12.00 -5.94
C ARG A 238 -3.31 11.57 -6.30
N LEU A 239 -3.53 10.27 -6.46
CA LEU A 239 -4.83 9.69 -6.80
C LEU A 239 -5.87 10.02 -5.74
N LEU A 240 -5.54 9.86 -4.46
CA LEU A 240 -6.47 10.15 -3.38
C LEU A 240 -6.83 11.64 -3.31
N THR A 241 -5.85 12.52 -3.45
CA THR A 241 -6.08 13.97 -3.47
C THR A 241 -6.99 14.38 -4.62
N GLN A 242 -6.79 13.79 -5.80
CA GLN A 242 -7.64 14.02 -6.97
C GLN A 242 -9.05 13.48 -6.75
N ALA A 243 -9.18 12.24 -6.28
CA ALA A 243 -10.48 11.61 -5.99
C ALA A 243 -11.31 12.39 -4.97
N LYS A 244 -10.70 12.86 -3.87
CA LYS A 244 -11.37 13.71 -2.90
C LYS A 244 -11.93 14.99 -3.54
N ARG A 245 -11.17 15.64 -4.43
CA ARG A 245 -11.61 16.85 -5.15
C ARG A 245 -12.77 16.56 -6.08
N GLU A 246 -12.77 15.42 -6.76
CA GLU A 246 -13.88 15.03 -7.64
C GLU A 246 -15.16 14.75 -6.87
N ILE A 247 -15.06 14.03 -5.74
CA ILE A 247 -16.20 13.82 -4.84
C ILE A 247 -16.75 15.15 -4.30
N HIS A 248 -15.88 16.08 -3.87
CA HIS A 248 -16.34 17.40 -3.43
C HIS A 248 -17.06 18.20 -4.53
N LYS A 249 -16.65 18.05 -5.80
CA LYS A 249 -17.34 18.72 -6.91
C LYS A 249 -18.74 18.14 -7.15
N SER A 250 -18.92 16.83 -6.99
CA SER A 250 -20.22 16.19 -7.20
C SER A 250 -21.20 16.45 -6.06
N ILE A 251 -20.72 16.69 -4.84
CA ILE A 251 -21.56 17.10 -3.69
C ILE A 251 -22.15 18.50 -3.89
N ASN A 252 -21.39 19.41 -4.51
CA ASN A 252 -21.75 20.83 -4.64
C ASN A 252 -22.51 21.17 -5.93
N GLN A 253 -22.94 20.17 -6.71
CA GLN A 253 -23.75 20.31 -7.93
C GLN A 253 -25.18 19.82 -7.67
#